data_AF-A0A971P4D7-F1
#
_entry.id   AF-A0A971P4D7-F1
#
_cell.length_a   1.000
_cell.length_b   1.000
_cell.length_c   1.000
_cell.angle_alpha   90.00
_cell.angle_beta   90.00
_cell.angle_gamma   90.00
#
_symmetry.space_group_name_H-M   'P 1'
#
loop_
_entity.id
_entity.type
_entity.pdbx_description
1 polymer ?
#
loop_
_entity_poly.entity_id
_entity_poly.type
_entity_poly.pdbx_seq_one_letter_code
_entity_poly.pdbx_strand_id
1 'polypeptide(L)' 'MIEKLTNAIAEQLSKRRIDYMVIGGQAVLIYGRPRLTRDIDITLSIDTDQFDRLDNLFHYVIGLRRC' A
#
# COMPACT_ATOMS: atom_id res chain seq x y z
N MET A 1 -6.11 9.13 -9.57
CA MET A 1 -6.48 8.96 -8.14
C MET A 1 -5.70 7.81 -7.53
N ILE A 2 -5.80 6.60 -8.08
CA ILE A 2 -5.03 5.42 -7.66
C ILE A 2 -3.53 5.69 -7.65
N GLU A 3 -2.95 6.21 -8.75
CA GLU A 3 -1.51 6.53 -8.81
C GLU A 3 -1.03 7.48 -7.70
N LYS A 4 -1.81 8.51 -7.37
CA LYS A 4 -1.47 9.44 -6.28
C LYS A 4 -1.47 8.74 -4.93
N LEU A 5 -2.46 7.88 -4.68
CA LEU A 5 -2.54 7.09 -3.46
C LEU A 5 -1.38 6.08 -3.38
N THR A 6 -1.11 5.35 -4.46
CA THR A 6 -0.01 4.39 -4.53
C THR A 6 1.34 5.07 -4.29
N ASN A 7 1.58 6.25 -4.88
CA ASN A 7 2.82 7.01 -4.66
C ASN A 7 2.96 7.47 -3.21
N ALA A 8 1.88 7.94 -2.58
CA ALA A 8 1.91 8.33 -1.18
C ALA A 8 2.18 7.14 -0.24
N ILE A 9 1.59 5.97 -0.52
CA ILE A 9 1.89 4.73 0.22
C ILE A 9 3.36 4.34 0.02
N ALA A 10 3.84 4.31 -1.22
CA ALA A 10 5.21 3.96 -1.58
C ALA A 10 6.25 4.84 -0.87
N GLU A 11 6.01 6.15 -0.82
CA GLU A 11 6.89 7.10 -0.13
C GLU A 11 6.96 6.81 1.38
N GLN A 12 5.83 6.52 2.03
CA GLN A 12 5.79 6.24 3.46
C GLN A 12 6.43 4.90 3.84
N LEU A 13 6.27 3.88 2.99
CA LEU A 13 6.93 2.58 3.16
C LEU A 13 8.44 2.70 2.96
N SER A 14 8.88 3.46 1.95
CA SER A 14 10.30 3.73 1.67
C SER A 14 10.99 4.42 2.86
N LYS A 15 10.37 5.46 3.44
CA LYS A 15 10.86 6.15 4.64
C LYS A 15 11.07 5.21 5.83
N ARG A 16 10.26 4.17 5.94
CA ARG A 16 10.29 3.16 7.02
C ARG A 16 11.15 1.93 6.69
N ARG A 17 11.73 1.89 5.49
CA ARG A 17 12.47 0.74 4.94
C ARG A 17 11.66 -0.55 5.04
N ILE A 18 10.39 -0.48 4.65
CA ILE A 18 9.50 -1.63 4.56
C ILE A 18 9.42 -2.02 3.09
N ASP A 19 10.00 -3.18 2.77
CA ASP A 19 9.86 -3.75 1.45
C ASP A 19 8.40 -4.15 1.20
N TYR A 20 7.93 -3.91 -0.02
CA TYR A 20 6.55 -4.18 -0.39
C TYR A 20 6.44 -4.60 -1.85
N MET A 21 5.32 -5.25 -2.16
CA MET A 21 4.94 -5.59 -3.52
C MET A 21 3.47 -5.25 -3.72
N VAL A 22 3.16 -4.52 -4.79
CA VAL A 22 1.77 -4.36 -5.24
C VAL A 22 1.34 -5.68 -5.88
N ILE A 23 0.22 -6.22 -5.44
CA ILE A 23 -0.36 -7.47 -5.93
C ILE A 23 -1.80 -7.21 -6.42
N GLY A 24 -2.54 -8.28 -6.75
CA GLY A 24 -3.95 -8.17 -7.11
C GLY A 24 -4.21 -7.48 -8.45
N GLY A 25 -5.39 -6.87 -8.60
CA GLY A 25 -5.88 -6.35 -9.87
C GLY A 25 -5.02 -5.25 -10.49
N GLN A 26 -4.35 -4.43 -9.68
CA GLN A 26 -3.44 -3.39 -10.15
C GLN A 26 -2.14 -3.97 -10.73
N ALA A 27 -1.61 -5.06 -10.16
CA ALA A 27 -0.45 -5.75 -10.73
C ALA A 27 -0.78 -6.43 -12.07
N VAL A 28 -2.03 -6.90 -12.22
CA VAL A 28 -2.53 -7.51 -13.46
C VAL A 28 -2.61 -6.50 -14.62
N LEU A 29 -2.75 -5.19 -14.36
CA LEU A 29 -2.69 -4.17 -15.42
C LEU A 29 -1.32 -4.12 -16.11
N ILE A 30 -0.25 -4.52 -15.42
CA ILE A 30 1.11 -4.56 -15.95
C ILE A 30 1.44 -5.96 -16.51
N TYR A 31 0.97 -7.03 -15.86
CA TYR A 31 1.43 -8.40 -16.13
C TYR A 31 0.35 -9.39 -16.61
N GLY A 32 -0.91 -8.96 -16.84
CA GLY A 32 -2.01 -9.86 -17.23
C GLY A 32 -3.18 -9.20 -17.98
N ARG A 33 -4.38 -9.80 -17.94
CA ARG A 33 -5.58 -9.27 -18.60
C ARG A 33 -6.31 -8.26 -17.71
N PRO A 34 -6.61 -7.03 -18.19
CA PRO A 34 -7.21 -5.99 -17.36
C PRO A 34 -8.51 -6.44 -16.67
N ARG A 35 -8.57 -6.26 -15.34
CA ARG A 35 -9.81 -6.33 -14.56
C ARG A 35 -10.01 -5.01 -13.83
N LEU A 36 -11.21 -4.46 -13.92
CA LEU A 36 -11.56 -3.27 -13.15
C LEU A 36 -11.67 -3.66 -11.67
N THR A 37 -10.75 -3.16 -10.85
CA THR A 37 -10.75 -3.29 -9.40
C THR A 37 -10.78 -1.89 -8.78
N ARG A 38 -11.43 -1.72 -7.63
CA ARG A 38 -11.59 -0.40 -6.96
C ARG A 38 -10.75 -0.29 -5.68
N ASP A 39 -9.85 -1.24 -5.48
CA ASP A 39 -8.93 -1.41 -4.36
C ASP A 39 -7.47 -1.57 -4.86
N ILE A 40 -6.54 -1.57 -3.91
CA ILE A 40 -5.10 -1.77 -4.12
C ILE A 40 -4.64 -2.78 -3.08
N ASP A 41 -4.14 -3.91 -3.54
CA ASP A 41 -3.58 -4.94 -2.67
C ASP A 41 -2.06 -4.79 -2.59
N ILE A 42 -1.52 -4.77 -1.37
CA ILE A 42 -0.08 -4.63 -1.12
C ILE A 42 0.35 -5.68 -0.11
N THR A 43 1.37 -6.45 -0.44
CA THR A 43 2.08 -7.33 0.51
C THR A 43 3.29 -6.59 1.08
N LEU A 44 3.50 -6.70 2.40
CA LEU A 44 4.59 -6.04 3.13
C LEU A 44 5.52 -7.09 3.73
N SER A 45 6.83 -6.82 3.71
CA SER A 45 7.85 -7.68 4.34
C SER A 45 8.06 -7.30 5.82
N ILE A 46 7.02 -7.45 6.63
CA ILE A 46 7.07 -7.28 8.09
C ILE A 46 6.35 -8.43 8.78
N ASP A 47 6.81 -8.79 9.97
CA ASP A 47 6.15 -9.77 10.82
C ASP A 47 4.94 -9.14 11.54
N THR A 48 4.02 -9.99 12.00
CA THR A 48 2.76 -9.54 12.63
C THR A 48 2.96 -8.80 13.94
N ASP A 49 4.05 -9.07 14.65
CA ASP A 49 4.47 -8.37 15.87
C ASP A 49 5.04 -6.97 15.59
N GLN A 50 5.33 -6.64 14.33
CA GLN A 50 5.82 -5.35 13.88
C GLN A 50 4.72 -4.45 13.31
N PHE A 51 3.45 -4.78 13.54
CA PHE A 51 2.31 -4.03 12.99
C PHE A 51 2.36 -2.54 13.35
N ASP A 52 2.88 -2.19 14.53
CA ASP A 52 3.04 -0.81 15.00
C ASP A 52 3.97 0.04 14.11
N ARG A 53 4.83 -0.60 13.28
CA ARG A 53 5.64 0.13 12.28
C ARG A 53 4.77 0.78 11.20
N LEU A 54 3.53 0.32 11.04
CA LEU A 54 2.53 0.90 10.14
C LEU A 54 1.75 2.05 10.79
N ASP A 55 2.03 2.36 12.07
CA ASP A 55 1.35 3.44 12.76
C ASP A 55 1.54 4.78 12.06
N ASN A 56 0.44 5.52 11.99
CA ASN A 56 0.31 6.80 11.32
C ASN A 56 0.52 6.76 9.79
N LEU A 57 0.88 5.62 9.18
CA LEU A 57 0.99 5.51 7.71
C LEU A 57 -0.34 5.91 7.05
N PHE A 58 -1.45 5.39 7.57
CA PHE A 58 -2.79 5.71 7.07
C PHE A 58 -3.28 7.12 7.45
N HIS A 59 -2.74 7.71 8.53
CA HIS A 59 -3.05 9.08 8.92
C HIS A 59 -2.46 10.08 7.92
N TYR A 60 -1.20 9.87 7.52
CA TYR A 60 -0.50 10.73 6.56
C TYR A 60 -0.98 10.54 5.12
N VAL A 61 -1.43 9.34 4.76
CA VAL A 61 -1.80 9.02 3.37
C VAL A 61 -3.30 9.22 3.10
N ILE A 62 -4.16 8.99 4.09
CA ILE A 62 -5.62 8.90 3.87
C ILE A 62 -6.44 9.78 4.83
N GLY A 63 -5.82 10.46 5.79
CA GLY A 63 -6.53 11.23 6.82
C GLY A 63 -7.39 10.36 7.74
N LEU A 64 -7.19 9.05 7.75
CA LEU A 64 -7.92 8.12 8.60
C LEU A 64 -7.36 8.18 10.03
N ARG A 65 -8.20 8.60 10.98
CA ARG A 65 -7.94 8.40 12.41
C ARG A 65 -8.20 6.93 12.74
N ARG A 66 -7.33 6.32 13.55
CA ARG A 66 -7.63 5.01 14.17
C ARG A 66 -8.94 5.15 14.95
N CYS A 67 -9.91 4.29 14.65
CA CYS A 67 -11.09 4.06 15.48
C CYS A 67 -10.71 3.19 16.68
#